data_AF-A0A847NAY7-F1
#
_entry.id   AF-A0A847NAY7-F1
#
_cell.length_a   1.000
_cell.length_b   1.000
_cell.length_c   1.000
_cell.angle_alpha   90.00
_cell.angle_beta   90.00
_cell.angle_gamma   90.00
#
_symmetry.space_group_name_H-M   'P 1'
#
loop_
_entity.id
_entity.type
_entity.pdbx_description
1 polymer ?
#
loop_
_entity_poly.entity_id
_entity_poly.type
_entity_poly.pdbx_seq_one_letter_code
_entity_poly.pdbx_strand_id
1 'polypeptide(L)'
;MAQKGRAKKVFPGGNTCKGFYSFYDYIIPEDAERIFVIKGGPGVGKSNFIRIIGEEFLKLGYDVELHYCSSDNKSLDGLVIKKENVAILDGTAPHVVDPNNPGAVDEILNLGE
;
A
#
# COMPACT_ATOMS: atom_id res chain seq x y z
N MET A 1 -29.60 0.70 -0.70
CA MET A 1 -28.30 0.75 0.01
C MET A 1 -27.23 0.78 -1.06
N ALA A 2 -26.28 1.74 -1.01
CA ALA A 2 -25.18 1.77 -1.98
C ALA A 2 -24.37 0.47 -1.88
N GLN A 3 -23.94 -0.09 -3.00
CA GLN A 3 -23.16 -1.33 -3.04
C GLN A 3 -21.79 -1.08 -2.42
N LYS A 4 -21.41 -1.91 -1.44
CA LYS A 4 -20.07 -1.86 -0.84
C LYS A 4 -19.02 -2.31 -1.87
N GLY A 5 -17.88 -1.63 -1.90
CA GLY A 5 -16.77 -1.98 -2.79
C GLY A 5 -16.19 -3.37 -2.46
N ARG A 6 -15.41 -3.93 -3.40
CA ARG A 6 -14.73 -5.21 -3.25
C ARG A 6 -13.29 -5.02 -2.76
N ALA A 7 -12.89 -5.83 -1.78
CA ALA A 7 -11.51 -5.93 -1.33
C ALA A 7 -10.82 -7.14 -1.96
N LYS A 8 -9.75 -6.93 -2.73
CA LYS A 8 -8.81 -7.98 -3.13
C LYS A 8 -7.66 -7.98 -2.14
N LYS A 9 -7.32 -9.15 -1.59
CA LYS A 9 -6.21 -9.30 -0.63
C LYS A 9 -5.08 -10.07 -1.29
N VAL A 10 -3.87 -9.53 -1.25
CA VAL A 10 -2.70 -10.13 -1.90
C VAL A 10 -1.49 -10.09 -0.98
N PHE A 11 -0.56 -11.01 -1.22
CA PHE A 11 0.75 -11.08 -0.56
C PHE A 11 1.80 -10.84 -1.64
N PRO A 12 2.34 -9.61 -1.76
CA PRO A 12 3.30 -9.27 -2.79
C PRO A 12 4.71 -9.84 -2.54
N GLY A 13 4.96 -10.60 -1.48
CA GLY A 13 6.25 -11.27 -1.31
C GLY A 13 6.16 -12.54 -0.48
N GLY A 14 7.20 -13.36 -0.58
CA GLY A 14 7.26 -14.64 0.14
C GLY A 14 8.62 -15.32 0.05
N ASN A 15 8.86 -16.25 0.96
CA ASN A 15 10.08 -17.06 0.99
C ASN A 15 9.94 -18.28 0.07
N THR A 16 10.92 -18.48 -0.81
CA THR A 16 10.99 -19.59 -1.75
C THR A 16 12.25 -20.43 -1.51
N CYS A 17 12.38 -21.57 -2.20
CA CYS A 17 13.61 -22.37 -2.17
C CYS A 17 14.86 -21.63 -2.70
N LYS A 18 14.68 -20.48 -3.37
CA LYS A 18 15.76 -19.61 -3.87
C LYS A 18 15.97 -18.36 -3.02
N GLY A 19 15.30 -18.25 -1.87
CA GLY A 19 15.31 -17.05 -1.03
C GLY A 19 14.02 -16.23 -1.15
N PHE A 20 14.05 -15.02 -0.61
CA PHE A 20 12.91 -14.10 -0.64
C PHE A 20 12.63 -13.60 -2.07
N TYR A 21 11.37 -13.68 -2.50
CA TYR A 21 10.92 -13.16 -3.78
C TYR A 21 9.84 -12.09 -3.56
N SER A 22 9.96 -10.98 -4.29
CA SER A 22 9.15 -9.77 -4.12
C SER A 22 8.50 -9.35 -5.43
N PHE A 23 7.22 -9.00 -5.36
CA PHE A 23 6.39 -8.36 -6.39
C PHE A 23 6.00 -6.93 -5.99
N TYR A 24 6.68 -6.32 -5.00
CA TYR A 24 6.35 -4.97 -4.53
C TYR A 24 6.46 -3.91 -5.64
N ASP A 25 7.39 -4.10 -6.58
CA ASP A 25 7.58 -3.22 -7.75
C ASP A 25 6.36 -3.19 -8.68
N TYR A 26 5.46 -4.19 -8.59
CA TYR A 26 4.24 -4.29 -9.39
C TYR A 26 2.98 -3.83 -8.64
N ILE A 27 3.12 -3.31 -7.42
CA ILE A 27 1.98 -2.80 -6.64
C ILE A 27 1.49 -1.49 -7.25
N ILE A 28 2.42 -0.62 -7.66
CA ILE A 28 2.10 0.68 -8.22
C ILE A 28 1.76 0.51 -9.71
N PRO A 29 0.55 0.91 -10.15
CA PRO A 29 0.26 1.01 -11.58
C PRO A 29 1.20 2.01 -12.28
N GLU A 30 1.63 1.72 -13.50
CA GLU A 30 2.49 2.63 -14.28
C GLU A 30 1.84 4.01 -14.52
N ASP A 31 0.51 4.05 -14.52
CA ASP A 31 -0.35 5.22 -14.71
C ASP A 31 -0.92 5.77 -13.40
N ALA A 32 -0.31 5.46 -12.25
CA ALA A 32 -0.74 6.00 -10.96
C ALA A 32 -0.73 7.54 -10.98
N GLU A 33 -1.88 8.14 -10.66
CA GLU A 33 -2.03 9.59 -10.55
C GLU A 33 -1.42 10.13 -9.26
N ARG A 34 -1.43 9.34 -8.18
CA ARG A 34 -0.84 9.71 -6.89
C ARG A 34 -0.28 8.50 -6.16
N ILE A 35 0.87 8.70 -5.55
CA ILE A 35 1.54 7.69 -4.73
C ILE A 35 1.88 8.32 -3.39
N PHE A 36 1.40 7.73 -2.30
CA PHE A 36 1.74 8.15 -0.95
C PHE A 36 2.70 7.14 -0.33
N VAL A 37 3.87 7.60 0.07
CA VAL A 37 4.87 6.78 0.76
C VAL A 37 4.84 7.12 2.25
N ILE A 38 4.33 6.20 3.06
CA ILE A 38 4.24 6.35 4.52
C ILE A 38 5.56 5.92 5.13
N LYS A 39 6.26 6.86 5.77
CA LYS A 39 7.50 6.61 6.52
C LYS A 39 7.24 6.67 8.02
N GLY A 40 7.97 5.85 8.77
CA GLY A 40 7.95 5.87 10.22
C GLY A 40 8.53 4.59 10.83
N GLY A 41 8.84 4.62 12.13
CA GLY A 41 9.39 3.46 12.84
C GLY A 41 8.42 2.27 12.94
N PRO A 42 8.88 1.09 13.38
CA PRO A 42 7.98 0.01 13.77
C PRO A 42 6.99 0.49 14.85
N GLY A 43 5.73 0.05 14.78
CA GLY A 43 4.73 0.34 15.80
C GLY A 43 4.05 1.71 15.75
N VAL A 44 4.45 2.62 14.85
CA VAL A 44 3.82 3.96 14.71
C VAL A 44 2.44 3.96 14.03
N GLY A 45 1.86 2.78 13.79
CA GLY A 45 0.50 2.65 13.26
C GLY A 45 0.35 2.69 11.74
N LYS A 46 1.42 2.62 10.94
CA LYS A 46 1.38 2.64 9.46
C LYS A 46 0.34 1.69 8.85
N SER A 47 0.43 0.40 9.20
CA SER A 47 -0.50 -0.64 8.76
C SER A 47 -1.95 -0.36 9.16
N ASN A 48 -2.16 0.22 10.35
CA ASN A 48 -3.49 0.60 10.80
C ASN A 48 -4.04 1.79 10.02
N PHE A 49 -3.20 2.79 9.72
CA PHE A 49 -3.56 3.94 8.91
C PHE A 49 -3.97 3.51 7.49
N ILE A 50 -3.16 2.66 6.84
CA ILE A 50 -3.50 2.06 5.53
C ILE A 50 -4.84 1.32 5.59
N ARG A 51 -5.07 0.53 6.66
CA ARG A 51 -6.32 -0.22 6.85
C ARG A 51 -7.53 0.71 6.93
N ILE A 52 -7.46 1.75 7.76
CA ILE A 52 -8.56 2.71 7.95
C ILE A 52 -8.92 3.35 6.60
N ILE A 53 -7.94 3.80 5.83
CA ILE A 53 -8.18 4.38 4.50
C ILE A 53 -8.88 3.36 3.60
N GLY A 54 -8.37 2.14 3.49
CA GLY A 54 -8.97 1.09 2.66
C GLY A 54 -10.42 0.77 3.07
N GLU A 55 -10.72 0.74 4.37
CA GLU A 55 -12.07 0.52 4.88
C GLU A 55 -13.02 1.67 4.54
N GLU A 56 -12.58 2.93 4.61
CA GLU A 56 -13.38 4.08 4.21
C GLU A 56 -13.70 4.07 2.71
N PHE A 57 -12.71 3.78 1.84
CA PHE A 57 -12.94 3.66 0.40
C PHE A 57 -13.91 2.52 0.06
N LEU A 58 -13.83 1.38 0.75
CA LEU A 58 -14.78 0.28 0.61
C LEU A 58 -16.21 0.70 0.98
N LYS A 59 -16.39 1.49 2.07
CA LYS A 59 -17.71 2.02 2.48
C LYS A 59 -18.28 2.98 1.44
N LEU A 60 -17.42 3.75 0.79
CA LEU A 60 -17.79 4.67 -0.30
C LEU A 60 -18.07 3.93 -1.63
N GLY A 61 -17.91 2.61 -1.70
CA GLY A 61 -18.22 1.81 -2.88
C GLY A 61 -17.05 1.59 -3.84
N TYR A 62 -15.82 1.94 -3.43
CA TYR A 62 -14.63 1.76 -4.26
C TYR A 62 -14.01 0.37 -4.07
N ASP A 63 -13.56 -0.21 -5.18
CA ASP A 63 -12.76 -1.42 -5.15
C ASP A 63 -11.32 -1.10 -4.74
N VAL A 64 -10.78 -1.92 -3.84
CA VAL A 64 -9.43 -1.75 -3.30
C VAL A 64 -8.62 -3.04 -3.37
N GLU A 65 -7.32 -2.90 -3.50
CA GLU A 65 -6.35 -3.98 -3.36
C GLU A 65 -5.51 -3.77 -2.09
N LEU A 66 -5.54 -4.72 -1.18
CA LEU A 66 -4.86 -4.71 0.11
C LEU A 66 -3.63 -5.60 0.03
N HIS A 67 -2.45 -5.00 0.22
CA HIS A 67 -1.15 -5.66 0.12
C HIS A 67 -0.62 -5.94 1.52
N TYR A 68 -0.55 -7.23 1.87
CA TYR A 68 -0.15 -7.69 3.20
C TYR A 68 1.35 -7.89 3.30
N CYS A 69 1.90 -7.63 4.49
CA CYS A 69 3.31 -7.86 4.75
C CYS A 69 3.67 -9.33 4.59
N SER A 70 4.80 -9.59 3.95
CA SER A 70 5.33 -10.93 3.74
C SER A 70 5.74 -11.62 5.06
N SER A 71 6.05 -10.82 6.08
CA SER A 71 6.50 -11.30 7.40
C SER A 71 5.41 -11.28 8.47
N ASP A 72 4.30 -10.56 8.24
CA ASP A 72 3.16 -10.48 9.15
C ASP A 72 1.84 -10.39 8.37
N ASN A 73 1.06 -11.48 8.39
CA ASN A 73 -0.22 -11.55 7.68
C ASN A 73 -1.33 -10.66 8.25
N LYS A 74 -1.10 -10.00 9.38
CA LYS A 74 -2.00 -8.97 9.93
C LYS A 74 -1.52 -7.56 9.63
N SER A 75 -0.31 -7.38 9.11
CA SER A 75 0.20 -6.06 8.71
C SER A 75 -0.10 -5.77 7.25
N LEU A 76 -0.47 -4.52 6.95
CA LEU A 76 -0.57 -4.02 5.58
C LEU A 76 0.65 -3.16 5.26
N ASP A 77 1.25 -3.43 4.11
CA ASP A 77 2.36 -2.66 3.54
C ASP A 77 1.90 -1.80 2.37
N GLY A 78 0.68 -2.00 1.87
CA GLY A 78 0.16 -1.17 0.79
C GLY A 78 -1.34 -1.29 0.54
N LEU A 79 -1.85 -0.30 -0.19
CA LEU A 79 -3.23 -0.16 -0.63
C LEU A 79 -3.26 0.46 -2.03
N VAL A 80 -4.04 -0.12 -2.94
CA VAL A 80 -4.31 0.46 -4.26
C VAL A 80 -5.80 0.70 -4.41
N ILE A 81 -6.18 1.92 -4.82
CA ILE A 81 -7.55 2.33 -5.11
C ILE A 81 -7.66 2.48 -6.63
N LYS A 82 -8.13 1.44 -7.30
CA LYS A 82 -8.01 1.30 -8.77
C LYS A 82 -8.71 2.39 -9.55
N LYS A 83 -9.91 2.78 -9.13
CA LYS A 83 -10.71 3.77 -9.86
C LYS A 83 -10.08 5.17 -9.83
N GLU A 84 -9.35 5.49 -8.78
CA GLU A 84 -8.74 6.80 -8.58
C GLU A 84 -7.25 6.80 -8.96
N ASN A 85 -6.71 5.67 -9.46
CA ASN A 85 -5.29 5.50 -9.77
C ASN A 85 -4.36 5.96 -8.61
N VAL A 86 -4.76 5.68 -7.37
CA VAL A 86 -3.99 6.02 -6.16
C VAL A 86 -3.35 4.78 -5.55
N ALA A 87 -2.07 4.88 -5.18
CA ALA A 87 -1.36 3.89 -4.38
C ALA A 87 -0.87 4.50 -3.06
N ILE A 88 -0.93 3.72 -1.98
CA ILE A 88 -0.38 4.06 -0.67
C ILE A 88 0.53 2.91 -0.25
N LEU A 89 1.76 3.20 0.14
CA LEU A 89 2.80 2.20 0.45
C LEU A 89 3.52 2.52 1.76
N ASP A 90 3.96 1.49 2.46
CA ASP A 90 4.94 1.60 3.53
C ASP A 90 6.36 1.76 2.95
N GLY A 91 6.98 2.91 3.18
CA GLY A 91 8.32 3.27 2.72
C GLY A 91 9.45 2.88 3.67
N THR A 92 9.20 1.97 4.62
CA THR A 92 10.26 1.42 5.49
C THR A 92 11.16 0.50 4.67
N ALA A 93 12.49 0.61 4.82
CA ALA A 93 13.44 -0.30 4.17
C ALA A 93 13.07 -1.77 4.42
N PRO A 94 13.15 -2.67 3.41
CA PRO A 94 13.87 -2.56 2.14
C PRO A 94 13.06 -2.00 0.96
N HIS A 95 11.84 -1.50 1.18
CA HIS A 95 10.88 -1.19 0.10
C HIS A 95 10.95 0.27 -0.32
N VAL A 96 12.09 0.66 -0.87
CA VAL A 96 12.24 1.94 -1.56
C VAL A 96 11.78 1.72 -3.00
N VAL A 97 10.47 1.86 -3.25
CA VAL A 97 10.08 2.35 -4.56
C VAL A 97 10.43 3.83 -4.51
N ASP A 98 11.62 4.17 -5.01
CA ASP A 98 11.96 5.58 -5.13
C ASP A 98 10.91 6.22 -6.04
N PRO A 99 10.33 7.35 -5.61
CA PRO A 99 9.38 8.08 -6.43
C PRO A 99 9.98 8.32 -7.81
N ASN A 100 9.38 7.77 -8.87
CA ASN A 100 9.85 8.02 -10.23
C ASN A 100 9.73 9.52 -10.58
N ASN A 101 8.82 10.25 -9.91
CA ASN A 101 8.60 11.69 -10.07
C ASN A 101 8.27 12.38 -8.72
N PRO A 102 9.28 12.59 -7.85
CA PRO A 102 9.09 13.18 -6.53
C PRO A 102 8.51 14.60 -6.62
N GLY A 103 7.41 14.87 -5.90
CA GLY A 103 6.77 16.19 -5.85
C GLY A 103 5.85 16.52 -7.04
N ALA A 104 5.75 15.66 -8.05
CA ALA A 104 4.72 15.77 -9.11
C ALA A 104 3.55 14.80 -8.86
N VAL A 105 3.85 13.58 -8.42
CA VAL A 105 2.85 12.53 -8.11
C VAL A 105 3.10 11.82 -6.77
N ASP A 106 4.32 11.88 -6.25
CA ASP A 106 4.71 11.20 -5.02
C ASP A 106 4.75 12.14 -3.80
N GLU A 107 4.13 11.72 -2.69
CA GLU A 107 4.11 12.47 -1.42
C GLU A 107 4.54 11.58 -0.23
N ILE A 108 5.40 12.12 0.65
CA ILE A 108 5.87 11.39 1.85
C ILE A 108 5.02 11.81 3.05
N LEU A 109 4.42 10.84 3.72
CA LEU A 109 3.72 11.04 4.99
C LEU A 109 4.58 10.46 6.12
N ASN A 110 5.07 11.32 7.03
CA ASN A 110 5.83 10.88 8.19
C ASN A 110 4.89 10.70 9.41
N LEU A 111 4.87 9.51 9.97
CA LEU A 111 4.08 9.17 11.18
C LEU A 111 4.93 9.07 12.45
N GLY A 112 6.17 9.57 12.44
CA GLY A 112 7.18 9.36 13.49
C GLY A 112 7.69 10.61 14.21
N GLU A 113 6.87 11.65 14.40
CA GLU A 113 7.16 12.70 15.40
C GLU A 113 6.57 12.35 16.77
#